data_AF-A0ABD5T5L8-F1
#
_entry.id   AF-A0ABD5T5L8-F1
#
_cell.length_a   1.000
_cell.length_b   1.000
_cell.length_c   1.000
_cell.angle_alpha   90.00
_cell.angle_beta   90.00
_cell.angle_gamma   90.00
#
_symmetry.space_group_name_H-M   'P 1'
#
loop_
_entity.id
_entity.type
_entity.pdbx_description
1 polymer ?
#
loop_
_entity_poly.entity_id
_entity_poly.type
_entity_poly.pdbx_seq_one_letter_code
_entity_poly.pdbx_strand_id
1 'polypeptide(L)' 'KTSGQLEAHGGGVTLLVDCSSFPDAEWETVRSTQPDVRHRPAVVLRARPDGRVEGYRKGSVPIDLSPAIDWLS' A
#
# COMPACT_ATOMS: atom_id res chain seq x y z
N LYS A 1 18.52 -3.49 5.43
CA LYS A 1 18.71 -4.93 5.13
C LYS A 1 17.36 -5.60 5.28
N THR A 2 16.75 -6.07 4.19
CA THR A 2 15.51 -6.88 4.25
C THR A 2 15.36 -7.85 3.06
N SER A 3 16.38 -7.99 2.21
CA SER A 3 16.27 -8.73 0.94
C SER A 3 16.29 -10.26 1.04
N GLY A 4 16.46 -10.87 2.23
CA GLY A 4 16.73 -12.31 2.32
C GLY A 4 15.91 -13.11 3.34
N GLN A 5 14.94 -12.50 4.02
CA GLN A 5 14.18 -13.18 5.08
C GLN A 5 12.76 -13.61 4.66
N LEU A 6 12.30 -13.21 3.47
CA LEU A 6 10.90 -13.33 3.07
C LEU A 6 10.66 -14.42 2.00
N GLU A 7 11.71 -14.96 1.38
CA GLU A 7 11.59 -15.94 0.28
C GLU A 7 11.46 -17.40 0.75
N ALA A 8 11.78 -17.71 2.02
CA ALA A 8 11.82 -19.09 2.52
C ALA A 8 10.46 -19.68 2.93
N HIS A 9 9.37 -18.90 2.89
CA HIS A 9 8.04 -19.34 3.31
C HIS A 9 6.98 -19.05 2.26
N GLY A 10 6.84 -19.96 1.28
CA GLY A 10 5.59 -20.53 0.74
C GLY A 10 4.35 -19.66 0.41
N GLY A 11 4.42 -18.34 0.43
CA GLY A 11 3.31 -17.44 0.12
C GLY A 11 3.83 -16.02 0.06
N GLY A 12 3.99 -15.48 -1.15
CA GLY A 12 4.61 -14.18 -1.40
C GLY A 12 4.09 -13.08 -0.48
N VAL A 13 5.02 -12.39 0.18
CA VAL A 13 4.71 -11.32 1.13
C VAL A 13 3.99 -10.17 0.42
N THR A 14 3.00 -9.57 1.07
CA THR A 14 2.41 -8.31 0.61
C THR A 14 3.07 -7.15 1.36
N LEU A 15 3.67 -6.21 0.63
CA LEU A 15 4.21 -4.99 1.22
C LEU A 15 3.08 -4.00 1.49
N LEU A 16 2.96 -3.51 2.72
CA LEU A 16 2.11 -2.37 3.05
C LEU A 16 2.99 -1.13 3.26
N VAL A 17 2.71 -0.07 2.53
CA VAL A 17 3.35 1.24 2.69
C VAL A 17 2.34 2.19 3.30
N ASP A 18 2.59 2.59 4.55
CA ASP A 18 1.75 3.53 5.27
C ASP A 18 2.25 4.97 5.07
N CYS A 19 1.42 5.79 4.42
CA CYS A 19 1.64 7.20 4.17
C CYS A 19 0.80 8.10 5.10
N SER A 20 0.28 7.59 6.22
CA SER A 20 -0.55 8.37 7.17
C SER A 20 0.17 9.59 7.75
N SER A 21 1.50 9.56 7.82
CA SER A 21 2.31 10.71 8.26
C SER A 21 2.55 11.77 7.18
N PHE A 22 2.21 11.50 5.91
CA PHE A 22 2.46 12.45 4.83
C PHE A 22 1.54 13.65 4.99
N PRO A 23 2.03 14.89 4.78
CA PRO A 23 1.19 16.06 4.58
C PRO A 23 0.22 15.85 3.40
N ASP A 24 -0.89 16.60 3.39
CA ASP A 24 -1.92 16.45 2.35
C ASP A 24 -1.37 16.67 0.93
N ALA A 25 -0.46 17.63 0.73
CA ALA A 25 0.13 17.88 -0.59
C ALA A 25 1.04 16.74 -1.08
N GLU A 26 1.78 16.10 -0.18
CA GLU A 26 2.63 14.96 -0.53
C GLU A 26 1.78 13.74 -0.87
N TRP A 27 0.70 13.51 -0.09
CA TRP A 27 -0.26 12.47 -0.42
C TRP A 27 -0.96 12.73 -1.76
N GLU A 28 -1.32 13.98 -2.06
CA GLU A 28 -1.93 14.34 -3.35
C GLU A 28 -1.01 13.99 -4.53
N THR A 29 0.30 14.16 -4.34
CA THR A 29 1.30 13.74 -5.34
C THR A 29 1.35 12.22 -5.47
N VAL A 30 1.34 11.48 -4.35
CA VAL A 30 1.37 10.01 -4.36
C VAL A 30 0.11 9.42 -5.00
N ARG A 31 -1.08 9.93 -4.66
CA ARG A 31 -2.35 9.40 -5.19
C ARG A 31 -2.53 9.68 -6.68
N SER A 32 -2.02 10.82 -7.18
CA SER A 32 -2.16 11.22 -8.57
C SER A 32 -1.16 10.49 -9.48
N THR A 33 0.04 10.21 -8.97
CA THR A 33 1.11 9.56 -9.76
C THR A 33 1.14 8.04 -9.59
N GLN A 34 0.59 7.51 -8.49
CA GLN A 34 0.61 6.10 -8.12
C GLN A 34 1.95 5.40 -8.45
N PRO A 35 3.07 5.86 -7.84
CA PRO A 35 4.40 5.39 -8.19
C PRO A 35 4.53 3.86 -8.04
N ASP A 36 5.43 3.28 -8.82
CA ASP A 36 5.73 1.86 -8.70
C ASP A 36 6.52 1.57 -7.42
N VAL A 37 6.39 0.35 -6.93
CA VAL A 37 7.12 -0.15 -5.75
C VAL A 37 8.02 -1.31 -6.14
N ARG A 38 9.15 -1.44 -5.46
CA ARG A 38 10.15 -2.48 -5.77
C ARG A 38 9.69 -3.90 -5.47
N HIS A 39 8.67 -4.06 -4.61
CA HIS A 39 8.13 -5.37 -4.20
C HIS A 39 6.67 -5.48 -4.61
N ARG A 40 6.26 -6.65 -5.12
CA ARG A 40 4.86 -6.97 -5.44
C ARG A 40 4.51 -8.36 -4.87
N PRO A 41 3.29 -8.56 -4.35
CA PRO A 41 2.19 -7.59 -4.27
C PRO A 41 2.41 -6.50 -3.22
N ALA A 42 1.78 -5.34 -3.41
CA ALA A 42 1.84 -4.24 -2.47
C ALA A 42 0.57 -3.39 -2.42
N VAL A 43 0.38 -2.72 -1.29
CA VAL A 43 -0.65 -1.72 -1.03
C VAL A 43 0.02 -0.47 -0.50
N VAL A 44 -0.24 0.66 -1.14
CA VAL A 44 0.13 1.99 -0.63
C VAL A 44 -1.14 2.64 -0.11
N LEU A 45 -1.15 3.01 1.16
CA LEU A 45 -2.35 3.49 1.85
C LEU A 45 -2.07 4.74 2.66
N ARG A 46 -3.14 5.47 2.97
CA ARG A 46 -3.15 6.55 3.94
C ARG A 46 -4.39 6.43 4.82
N ALA A 47 -4.18 6.28 6.13
CA ALA A 47 -5.24 6.41 7.11
C ALA A 47 -5.38 7.87 7.53
N ARG A 48 -6.62 8.27 7.84
CA ARG A 48 -7.00 9.60 8.30
C ARG A 48 -7.54 9.52 9.73
N PRO A 49 -7.40 10.58 10.54
CA PRO A 49 -7.94 10.59 11.90
C PRO A 49 -9.46 10.39 12.01
N ASP A 50 -10.20 10.63 10.92
CA ASP A 50 -11.64 10.39 10.81
C ASP A 50 -12.00 8.91 10.60
N GLY A 51 -11.00 8.02 10.52
CA GLY A 51 -11.18 6.58 10.33
C GLY A 51 -11.19 6.15 8.86
N ARG A 52 -11.12 7.08 7.90
CA ARG A 52 -11.05 6.75 6.48
C ARG A 52 -9.65 6.26 6.11
N VAL A 53 -9.58 5.22 5.29
CA VAL A 53 -8.34 4.73 4.68
C VAL A 53 -8.53 4.71 3.18
N GLU A 54 -7.62 5.34 2.44
CA GLU A 54 -7.59 5.28 0.97
C GLU A 54 -6.24 4.80 0.47
N GLY A 55 -6.19 4.18 -0.72
CA GLY A 55 -4.94 3.64 -1.24
C GLY A 55 -5.06 2.99 -2.62
N TYR A 56 -3.93 2.50 -3.14
CA TYR A 56 -3.87 1.77 -4.42
C TYR A 56 -3.06 0.48 -4.28
N ARG A 57 -3.27 -0.44 -5.23
CA ARG A 57 -2.64 -1.76 -5.28
C ARG A 57 -1.58 -1.82 -6.38
N LYS A 58 -0.50 -2.55 -6.15
CA LYS A 58 0.46 -2.95 -7.19
C LYS A 58 0.61 -4.47 -7.18
N GLY A 59 0.29 -5.10 -8.31
CA GLY A 59 0.22 -6.56 -8.42
C GLY A 59 -1.04 -7.16 -7.78
N SER A 60 -1.10 -8.50 -7.74
CA SER A 60 -2.25 -9.26 -7.25
C SER A 60 -2.18 -9.44 -5.74
N VAL A 61 -2.86 -8.56 -4.99
CA VAL A 61 -2.94 -8.66 -3.52
C VAL A 61 -3.83 -9.86 -3.15
N PRO A 62 -3.32 -10.86 -2.40
CA PRO A 62 -4.04 -12.12 -2.12
C PRO A 62 -5.05 -12.02 -0.97
N ILE A 63 -5.29 -10.82 -0.44
CA ILE A 63 -6.19 -10.53 0.68
C ILE A 63 -7.20 -9.48 0.21
N ASP A 64 -8.49 -9.74 0.42
CA ASP A 64 -9.51 -8.73 0.15
C ASP A 64 -9.53 -7.69 1.28
N LEU A 65 -9.07 -6.48 0.93
CA LEU A 65 -9.03 -5.32 1.81
C LEU A 65 -10.09 -4.28 1.44
N SER A 66 -10.99 -4.59 0.50
CA SER A 66 -12.09 -3.71 0.07
C SER A 66 -13.06 -3.31 1.19
N PRO A 67 -13.28 -4.10 2.26
CA PRO A 67 -14.09 -3.64 3.40
C PRO A 67 -13.45 -2.53 4.24
N ALA A 68 -12.14 -2.28 4.11
CA ALA A 68 -11.39 -1.37 4.98
C ALA A 68 -10.69 -0.23 4.23
N ILE A 69 -10.49 -0.35 2.91
CA ILE A 69 -9.75 0.62 2.11
C ILE A 69 -10.59 1.09 0.93
N ASP A 70 -10.74 2.41 0.81
CA ASP A 70 -11.26 3.08 -0.38
C ASP A 70 -10.19 3.06 -1.47
N TRP A 71 -10.39 2.24 -2.49
CA TRP A 71 -9.42 2.12 -3.58
C TRP A 71 -9.46 3.33 -4.51
N LEU A 72 -8.28 3.89 -4.75
CA LEU A 72 -8.05 4.91 -5.76
C LEU A 72 -8.14 4.27 -7.15
N SER A 73 -8.90 4.91 -8.04
CA SER A 73 -9.05 4.54 -9.45
C SER A 73 -7.81 4.83 -10.28
#